data_AF-A0A800JZQ0-F1
#
_entry.id   AF-A0A800JZQ0-F1
#
_cell.length_a   1.000
_cell.length_b   1.000
_cell.length_c   1.000
_cell.angle_alpha   90.00
_cell.angle_beta   90.00
_cell.angle_gamma   90.00
#
_symmetry.space_group_name_H-M   'P 1'
#
loop_
_entity.id
_entity.type
_entity.pdbx_description
1 polymer ?
#
loop_
_entity_poly.entity_id
_entity_poly.type
_entity_poly.pdbx_seq_one_letter_code
_entity_poly.pdbx_strand_id
1 'polypeptide(L)'
;MHQASRVMRTTALLCRNIRSIHRSHHNKRLRSPTKLTAQHAPFRGIYGIPVTPFNEDETIDWKSMESVLHFTVEAGCHGVVMPVMVSEFQVLTDDERRQIVETTVRVVGGRVPVVAGVTGIANAHSMG
;
A
#
# COMPACT_ATOMS: atom_id res chain seq x y z
N MET A 1 -12.97 -16.53 9.91
CA MET A 1 -12.08 -17.42 10.71
C MET A 1 -11.01 -18.18 9.90
N HIS A 2 -11.28 -18.75 8.71
CA HIS A 2 -10.28 -19.58 8.00
C HIS A 2 -9.45 -18.87 6.90
N GLN A 3 -9.88 -17.69 6.43
CA GLN A 3 -9.18 -16.97 5.35
C GLN A 3 -8.07 -16.03 5.84
N ALA A 4 -8.32 -15.21 6.88
CA ALA A 4 -7.34 -14.23 7.39
C ALA A 4 -6.03 -14.87 7.88
N SER A 5 -6.12 -15.99 8.62
CA SER A 5 -4.94 -16.73 9.11
C SER A 5 -4.09 -17.38 8.00
N ARG A 6 -4.71 -17.68 6.85
CA ARG A 6 -4.03 -18.28 5.70
C ARG A 6 -3.23 -17.25 4.89
N VAL A 7 -3.76 -16.03 4.74
CA VAL A 7 -3.07 -14.90 4.09
C VAL A 7 -1.81 -14.50 4.87
N MET A 8 -1.90 -14.45 6.20
CA MET A 8 -0.79 -14.04 7.10
C MET A 8 0.47 -14.93 6.98
N ARG A 9 0.32 -16.25 6.78
CA ARG A 9 1.47 -17.17 6.60
C ARG A 9 2.10 -17.05 5.22
N THR A 10 1.34 -16.71 4.19
CA THR A 10 1.82 -16.60 2.81
C THR A 10 2.60 -15.31 2.58
N THR A 11 2.20 -14.20 3.19
CA THR A 11 2.86 -12.88 3.02
C THR A 11 4.27 -12.86 3.62
N ALA A 12 4.47 -13.44 4.80
CA ALA A 12 5.80 -13.53 5.43
C ALA A 12 6.80 -14.42 4.65
N LEU A 13 6.30 -15.38 3.87
CA LEU A 13 7.09 -16.21 2.94
C LEU A 13 7.38 -15.47 1.63
N LEU A 14 6.41 -14.71 1.11
CA LEU A 14 6.57 -13.90 -0.10
C LEU A 14 7.62 -12.78 0.08
N CYS A 15 7.62 -12.09 1.23
CA CYS A 15 8.62 -11.06 1.57
C CYS A 15 10.06 -11.64 1.69
N ARG A 16 10.21 -12.92 2.04
CA ARG A 16 11.52 -13.60 2.07
C ARG A 16 12.00 -13.96 0.67
N ASN A 17 11.11 -14.40 -0.21
CA ASN A 17 11.46 -14.81 -1.58
C ASN A 17 11.80 -13.63 -2.51
N ILE A 18 11.17 -12.47 -2.32
CA ILE A 18 11.40 -11.29 -3.17
C ILE A 18 12.83 -10.73 -3.01
N ARG A 19 13.46 -10.85 -1.83
CA ARG A 19 14.85 -10.39 -1.60
C ARG A 19 15.89 -11.10 -2.47
N SER A 20 15.58 -12.30 -2.97
CA SER A 20 16.47 -13.07 -3.86
C SER A 20 16.53 -12.51 -5.29
N ILE A 21 15.50 -11.79 -5.72
CA ILE A 21 15.30 -11.42 -7.14
C ILE A 21 15.97 -10.08 -7.50
N HIS A 22 16.42 -9.29 -6.53
CA HIS A 22 16.90 -7.93 -6.77
C HIS A 22 18.43 -7.83 -7.00
N ARG A 23 18.89 -8.22 -8.20
CA ARG A 23 20.11 -7.66 -8.80
C ARG A 23 19.81 -7.13 -10.20
N SER A 24 20.31 -5.91 -10.45
CA SER A 24 20.34 -5.14 -11.69
C SER A 24 19.06 -4.38 -12.05
N HIS A 25 19.06 -3.06 -11.83
CA HIS A 25 19.44 -2.07 -12.84
C HIS A 25 19.38 -0.67 -12.22
N HIS A 26 20.55 -0.07 -11.96
CA HIS A 26 20.65 1.35 -11.63
C HIS A 26 20.70 2.17 -12.92
N ASN A 27 19.76 3.11 -13.08
CA ASN A 27 19.92 4.20 -14.02
C ASN A 27 19.74 5.53 -13.27
N LYS A 28 20.81 6.33 -13.22
CA LYS A 28 20.84 7.67 -12.60
C LYS A 28 20.72 8.72 -13.70
N ARG A 29 19.82 9.71 -13.51
CA ARG A 29 19.78 11.13 -14.01
C ARG A 29 18.29 11.61 -14.02
N LEU A 30 17.83 12.83 -13.70
CA LEU A 30 18.36 14.18 -13.41
C LEU A 30 17.26 15.07 -12.72
N ARG A 31 17.71 16.00 -11.84
CA ARG A 31 17.37 17.45 -11.66
C ARG A 31 16.00 18.05 -11.23
N SER A 32 16.14 18.95 -10.23
CA SER A 32 15.56 20.29 -9.94
C SER A 32 14.08 20.49 -9.54
N PRO A 33 13.79 21.46 -8.62
CA PRO A 33 12.51 21.54 -7.91
C PRO A 33 11.48 22.31 -8.74
N THR A 34 10.29 21.74 -8.96
CA THR A 34 9.25 22.40 -9.75
C THR A 34 7.89 22.37 -9.06
N LYS A 35 7.23 23.54 -9.10
CA LYS A 35 5.84 23.81 -8.71
C LYS A 35 4.86 22.77 -9.27
N LEU A 36 3.85 22.44 -8.46
CA LEU A 36 2.79 21.48 -8.75
C LEU A 36 1.84 22.01 -9.85
N THR A 37 2.22 21.87 -11.12
CA THR A 37 1.28 21.88 -12.25
C THR A 37 1.11 20.43 -12.68
N ALA A 38 -0.05 19.83 -12.40
CA ALA A 38 -0.36 18.44 -12.70
C ALA A 38 -0.46 18.20 -14.21
N GLN A 39 0.69 18.07 -14.88
CA GLN A 39 0.76 17.24 -16.08
C GLN A 39 0.71 15.80 -15.59
N HIS A 40 -0.45 15.14 -15.79
CA HIS A 40 -0.65 13.75 -15.40
C HIS A 40 0.25 12.86 -16.25
N ALA A 41 1.49 12.67 -15.80
CA ALA A 41 2.32 11.58 -16.31
C ALA A 41 1.50 10.29 -16.16
N PRO A 42 1.36 9.47 -17.20
CA PRO A 42 0.55 8.26 -17.13
C PRO A 42 1.07 7.36 -16.01
N PHE A 43 0.16 6.71 -15.26
CA PHE A 43 0.55 5.70 -14.28
C PHE A 43 1.32 4.57 -14.99
N ARG A 44 2.60 4.41 -14.66
CA ARG A 44 3.49 3.41 -15.26
C ARG A 44 4.37 2.77 -14.20
N GLY A 45 4.73 1.52 -14.43
CA GLY A 45 5.56 0.72 -13.52
C GLY A 45 4.74 -0.17 -12.59
N ILE A 46 5.33 -0.56 -11.47
CA ILE A 46 4.76 -1.52 -10.51
C ILE A 46 4.07 -0.74 -9.39
N TYR A 47 2.77 -0.94 -9.21
CA TYR A 47 2.00 -0.36 -8.11
C TYR A 47 1.74 -1.44 -7.08
N GLY A 48 2.38 -1.31 -5.91
CA GLY A 48 2.22 -2.27 -4.83
C GLY A 48 0.84 -2.16 -4.19
N ILE A 49 0.25 -3.31 -3.88
CA ILE A 49 -1.00 -3.41 -3.11
C ILE A 49 -0.67 -4.14 -1.82
N PRO A 50 -0.24 -3.43 -0.76
CA PRO A 50 0.10 -4.05 0.50
C PRO A 50 -1.15 -4.59 1.20
N VAL A 51 -0.98 -5.67 1.97
CA VAL A 51 -2.04 -6.24 2.82
C VAL A 51 -2.27 -5.35 4.05
N THR A 52 -3.42 -5.47 4.71
CA THR A 52 -3.66 -4.86 6.03
C THR A 52 -3.33 -5.89 7.12
N PRO A 53 -2.27 -5.70 7.93
CA PRO A 53 -1.96 -6.61 9.02
C PRO A 53 -2.91 -6.39 10.20
N PHE A 54 -3.30 -7.47 10.87
CA PHE A 54 -4.16 -7.46 12.05
C PHE A 54 -3.48 -8.16 13.23
N ASN A 55 -3.77 -7.68 14.43
CA ASN A 55 -3.42 -8.32 15.70
C ASN A 55 -4.29 -9.57 15.95
N GLU A 56 -3.96 -10.34 16.99
CA GLU A 56 -4.75 -11.52 17.37
C GLU A 56 -6.19 -11.17 17.80
N ASP A 57 -6.41 -9.95 18.29
CA ASP A 57 -7.72 -9.41 18.67
C ASP A 57 -8.47 -8.76 17.51
N GLU A 58 -8.02 -8.99 16.27
CA GLU A 58 -8.60 -8.46 15.02
C GLU A 58 -8.50 -6.94 14.85
N THR A 59 -7.85 -6.22 15.77
CA THR A 59 -7.51 -4.81 15.55
C THR A 59 -6.38 -4.65 14.54
N ILE A 60 -6.28 -3.50 13.87
CA ILE A 60 -5.19 -3.25 12.91
C ILE A 60 -3.83 -3.22 13.63
N ASP A 61 -2.87 -4.00 13.12
CA ASP A 61 -1.47 -3.90 13.54
C ASP A 61 -0.79 -2.78 12.74
N TRP A 62 -0.92 -1.56 13.26
CA TRP A 62 -0.38 -0.35 12.65
C TRP A 62 1.13 -0.40 12.45
N LYS A 63 1.87 -1.01 13.39
CA LYS A 63 3.33 -1.09 13.32
C LYS A 63 3.78 -1.99 12.16
N SER A 64 3.14 -3.14 12.02
CA SER A 64 3.41 -4.02 10.87
C SER A 64 2.94 -3.40 9.57
N MET A 65 1.83 -2.65 9.58
CA MET A 65 1.35 -1.94 8.40
C MET A 65 2.37 -0.90 7.90
N GLU A 66 2.91 -0.06 8.80
CA GLU A 66 3.97 0.88 8.45
C GLU A 66 5.21 0.15 7.89
N SER A 67 5.60 -0.97 8.51
CA SER A 67 6.75 -1.78 8.07
C SER A 67 6.56 -2.34 6.65
N VAL A 68 5.36 -2.83 6.35
CA VAL A 68 5.01 -3.35 5.03
C VAL A 68 4.98 -2.22 3.98
N LEU A 69 4.44 -1.06 4.32
CA LEU A 69 4.44 0.13 3.45
C LEU A 69 5.88 0.60 3.14
N HIS A 70 6.74 0.67 4.15
CA HIS A 70 8.16 0.98 3.96
C HIS A 70 8.83 -0.01 3.01
N PHE A 71 8.62 -1.31 3.24
CA PHE A 71 9.14 -2.36 2.36
C PHE A 71 8.65 -2.20 0.92
N THR A 72 7.36 -1.91 0.71
CA THR A 72 6.81 -1.71 -0.65
C THR A 72 7.51 -0.58 -1.39
N VAL A 73 7.73 0.57 -0.73
CA VAL A 73 8.44 1.71 -1.32
C VAL A 73 9.91 1.39 -1.55
N GLU A 74 10.58 0.79 -0.57
CA GLU A 74 12.02 0.45 -0.63
C GLU A 74 12.33 -0.66 -1.64
N ALA A 75 11.38 -1.55 -1.93
CA ALA A 75 11.49 -2.56 -2.97
C ALA A 75 11.41 -1.97 -4.40
N GLY A 76 11.25 -0.66 -4.56
CA GLY A 76 11.24 0.02 -5.86
C GLY A 76 9.87 0.01 -6.56
N CYS A 77 8.78 -0.14 -5.81
CA CYS A 77 7.46 0.12 -6.38
C CYS A 77 7.36 1.56 -6.87
N HIS A 78 6.69 1.77 -8.00
CA HIS A 78 6.49 3.07 -8.64
C HIS A 78 5.25 3.79 -8.08
N GLY A 79 4.49 3.15 -7.21
CA GLY A 79 3.35 3.69 -6.50
C GLY A 79 2.76 2.68 -5.51
N VAL A 80 1.85 3.16 -4.67
CA VAL A 80 1.10 2.35 -3.69
C VAL A 80 -0.39 2.52 -3.92
N VAL A 81 -1.14 1.42 -3.89
CA VAL A 81 -2.62 1.43 -3.98
C VAL A 81 -3.16 0.87 -2.66
N MET A 82 -3.98 1.65 -1.93
CA MET A 82 -4.44 1.27 -0.61
C MET A 82 -5.71 2.05 -0.19
N PRO A 83 -6.65 1.47 0.59
CA PRO A 83 -6.92 0.04 0.69
C PRO A 83 -7.80 -0.44 -0.49
N VAL A 84 -7.57 -1.66 -0.96
CA VAL A 84 -8.44 -2.35 -1.95
C VAL A 84 -8.68 -3.80 -1.51
N MET A 85 -9.26 -4.66 -2.36
CA MET A 85 -9.63 -6.05 -2.00
C MET A 85 -8.46 -6.85 -1.36
N VAL A 86 -7.25 -6.72 -1.91
CA VAL A 86 -6.04 -7.37 -1.39
C VAL A 86 -5.58 -6.79 -0.05
N SER A 87 -5.98 -5.55 0.26
CA SER A 87 -5.79 -4.89 1.55
C SER A 87 -7.01 -5.07 2.46
N GLU A 88 -7.89 -6.02 2.14
CA GLU A 88 -9.03 -6.41 2.95
C GLU A 88 -10.06 -5.28 3.20
N PHE A 89 -10.22 -4.33 2.26
CA PHE A 89 -11.13 -3.18 2.48
C PHE A 89 -12.57 -3.55 2.86
N GLN A 90 -13.05 -4.72 2.43
CA GLN A 90 -14.41 -5.19 2.68
C GLN A 90 -14.71 -5.57 4.13
N VAL A 91 -13.69 -5.74 4.99
CA VAL A 91 -13.87 -6.06 6.42
C VAL A 91 -13.50 -4.89 7.34
N LEU A 92 -13.15 -3.75 6.75
CA LEU A 92 -12.78 -2.54 7.49
C LEU A 92 -13.99 -1.62 7.62
N THR A 93 -14.06 -0.92 8.75
CA THR A 93 -14.94 0.24 8.91
C THR A 93 -14.46 1.41 8.05
N ASP A 94 -15.34 2.38 7.76
CA ASP A 94 -14.96 3.56 6.99
C ASP A 94 -13.89 4.42 7.70
N ASP A 95 -13.94 4.47 9.04
CA ASP A 95 -12.91 5.14 9.84
C ASP A 95 -11.55 4.45 9.74
N GLU A 96 -11.50 3.12 9.79
CA GLU A 96 -10.26 2.38 9.59
C GLU A 96 -9.72 2.58 8.17
N ARG A 97 -10.58 2.56 7.14
CA ARG A 97 -10.18 2.84 5.76
C ARG A 97 -9.56 4.23 5.64
N ARG A 98 -10.18 5.24 6.26
CA ARG A 98 -9.64 6.61 6.33
C ARG A 98 -8.27 6.64 7.01
N GLN A 99 -8.14 6.03 8.20
CA GLN A 99 -6.87 5.96 8.94
C GLN A 99 -5.76 5.23 8.17
N ILE A 100 -6.10 4.19 7.40
CA ILE A 100 -5.16 3.49 6.52
C ILE A 100 -4.68 4.41 5.40
N VAL A 101 -5.57 5.16 4.74
CA VAL A 101 -5.18 6.12 3.71
C VAL A 101 -4.27 7.20 4.30
N GLU A 102 -4.63 7.78 5.44
CA GLU A 102 -3.83 8.79 6.15
C GLU A 102 -2.43 8.25 6.49
N THR A 103 -2.37 7.04 7.05
CA THR A 103 -1.10 6.38 7.39
C THR A 103 -0.29 6.07 6.15
N THR A 104 -0.92 5.61 5.06
CA THR A 104 -0.24 5.33 3.79
C THR A 104 0.41 6.60 3.23
N VAL A 105 -0.33 7.71 3.18
CA VAL A 105 0.19 9.00 2.71
C VAL A 105 1.35 9.48 3.59
N ARG A 106 1.18 9.41 4.92
CA ARG A 106 2.22 9.79 5.88
C ARG A 106 3.50 8.96 5.71
N VAL A 107 3.37 7.63 5.68
CA VAL A 107 4.51 6.71 5.55
C VAL A 107 5.18 6.86 4.20
N VAL A 108 4.42 6.90 3.09
CA VAL A 108 4.98 7.08 1.75
C VAL A 108 5.72 8.41 1.63
N GLY A 109 5.23 9.47 2.26
CA GLY A 109 5.97 10.74 2.42
C GLY A 109 6.31 11.38 1.08
N GLY A 110 5.45 11.23 0.06
CA GLY A 110 5.64 11.79 -1.28
C GLY A 110 6.74 11.12 -2.12
N ARG A 111 7.34 10.01 -1.66
CA ARG A 111 8.40 9.29 -2.40
C ARG A 111 7.89 8.68 -3.72
N VAL A 112 6.64 8.22 -3.71
CA VAL A 112 5.93 7.64 -4.86
C VAL A 112 4.45 8.05 -4.79
N PRO A 113 3.69 8.05 -5.91
CA PRO A 113 2.26 8.31 -5.88
C PRO A 113 1.50 7.28 -5.03
N VAL A 114 0.47 7.77 -4.33
CA VAL A 114 -0.51 6.96 -3.60
C VAL A 114 -1.85 7.05 -4.32
N VAL A 115 -2.46 5.90 -4.60
CA VAL A 115 -3.79 5.77 -5.18
C VAL A 115 -4.73 5.27 -4.07
N ALA A 116 -5.61 6.14 -3.61
CA ALA A 116 -6.57 5.81 -2.55
C ALA A 116 -7.74 4.99 -3.12
N GLY A 117 -7.99 3.82 -2.55
CA GLY A 117 -9.14 3.00 -2.91
C GLY A 117 -10.41 3.46 -2.19
N VAL A 118 -11.34 4.05 -2.96
CA VAL A 118 -12.64 4.56 -2.44
C VAL A 118 -13.82 3.62 -2.77
N THR A 119 -13.54 2.44 -3.32
CA THR A 119 -14.58 1.45 -3.61
C THR A 119 -15.25 0.95 -2.33
N GLY A 120 -16.56 0.71 -2.40
CA GLY A 120 -17.41 0.31 -1.28
C GLY A 120 -18.36 -0.79 -1.72
N ILE A 121 -18.86 -1.58 -0.77
CA ILE A 121 -19.86 -2.63 -1.03
C ILE A 121 -21.23 -2.01 -1.35
N ALA A 122 -21.49 -0.82 -0.82
CA ALA A 122 -22.65 -0.01 -1.10
C ALA A 122 -22.22 1.44 -1.39
N ASN A 123 -23.05 2.18 -2.12
CA ASN A 123 -22.77 3.56 -2.53
C ASN A 123 -22.43 4.48 -1.34
N ALA A 124 -23.05 4.23 -0.18
CA ALA A 124 -22.82 5.00 1.04
C ALA A 124 -21.33 4.97 1.47
N HIS A 125 -20.66 3.82 1.36
CA HIS A 125 -19.25 3.67 1.75
C HIS A 125 -18.26 4.20 0.71
N SER A 126 -18.74 4.61 -0.48
CA SER A 126 -17.93 5.19 -1.55
C SER A 126 -18.03 6.70 -1.67
N MET A 127 -19.11 7.30 -1.13
CA MET A 127 -19.37 8.74 -1.21
C MET A 127 -19.13 9.48 0.11
N GLY A 128 -18.69 8.77 1.16
CA GLY A 128 -18.36 9.32 2.48
C GLY A 128 -16.95 9.88 2.58
#